data_AF-A0A6L5EZU8-F1
#
_entry.id   AF-A0A6L5EZU8-F1
#
_cell.length_a   1.000
_cell.length_b   1.000
_cell.length_c   1.000
_cell.angle_alpha   90.00
_cell.angle_beta   90.00
_cell.angle_gamma   90.00
#
_symmetry.space_group_name_H-M   'P 1'
#
loop_
_entity.id
_entity.type
_entity.pdbx_description
1 polymer ?
#
loop_
_entity_poly.entity_id
_entity_poly.type
_entity_poly.pdbx_seq_one_letter_code
_entity_poly.pdbx_strand_id
1 'polypeptide(L)'
;MTIVLASVLAMLGFMAAPAFAQSGHFITSGTQAPVCTDIGTQVRCTGKVAGLGGETFEITVEAPGVASVECVNPGGNRAPGQDTAVTAEGTTEPLPTPRNGQYRFGITTDEPTVPNFPTCPNPQWTAQVVDVEFGDATLSLFEDGQLSDEVVVPVG
;
A
#
# COMPACT_ATOMS: atom_id res chain seq x y z
N MET A 1 -46.01 55.76 26.90
CA MET A 1 -44.68 56.17 26.42
C MET A 1 -43.68 55.24 27.07
N THR A 2 -43.03 54.26 26.46
CA THR A 2 -42.91 53.76 25.08
C THR A 2 -42.32 52.36 25.24
N ILE A 3 -42.90 51.36 24.56
CA ILE A 3 -42.35 49.99 24.46
C ILE A 3 -41.20 50.03 23.46
N VAL A 4 -40.01 49.53 23.81
CA VAL A 4 -39.07 48.96 22.82
C VAL A 4 -38.42 47.71 23.41
N LEU A 5 -38.97 46.55 23.04
CA LEU A 5 -38.26 45.28 22.98
C LEU A 5 -37.15 45.41 21.93
N ALA A 6 -35.89 45.16 22.30
CA ALA A 6 -34.83 44.88 21.35
C ALA A 6 -34.30 43.47 21.62
N SER A 7 -34.94 42.50 20.97
CA SER A 7 -34.59 41.09 20.96
C SER A 7 -33.25 40.91 20.25
N VAL A 8 -32.16 40.74 21.00
CA VAL A 8 -30.89 40.24 20.48
C VAL A 8 -30.98 38.71 20.44
N LEU A 9 -31.57 38.19 19.37
CA LEU A 9 -31.53 36.76 19.08
C LEU A 9 -30.16 36.46 18.45
N ALA A 10 -29.21 36.02 19.28
CA ALA A 10 -27.90 35.55 18.83
C ALA A 10 -28.10 34.31 17.95
N MET A 11 -28.04 34.49 16.62
CA MET A 11 -27.87 33.39 15.67
C MET A 11 -26.46 32.80 15.85
N LEU A 12 -26.30 31.90 16.82
CA LEU A 12 -25.24 30.90 16.77
C LEU A 12 -25.58 29.93 15.64
N GLY A 13 -25.13 30.25 14.43
CA GLY A 13 -25.10 29.29 13.34
C GLY A 13 -24.20 28.13 13.75
N PHE A 14 -24.80 26.98 14.02
CA PHE A 14 -24.08 25.72 14.09
C PHE A 14 -23.45 25.48 12.73
N MET A 15 -22.16 25.79 12.59
CA MET A 15 -21.34 25.27 11.52
C MET A 15 -21.17 23.78 11.79
N ALA A 16 -22.16 22.97 11.38
CA ALA A 16 -21.98 21.53 11.33
C ALA A 16 -20.92 21.27 10.27
N ALA A 17 -19.69 21.01 10.70
CA ALA A 17 -18.70 20.45 9.81
C ALA A 17 -19.28 19.14 9.24
N PRO A 18 -19.18 18.89 7.92
CA PRO A 18 -19.57 17.60 7.37
C PRO A 18 -18.76 16.52 8.11
N ALA A 19 -19.45 15.60 8.76
CA ALA A 19 -18.83 14.39 9.29
C ALA A 19 -18.63 13.44 8.11
N PHE A 20 -17.39 13.34 7.61
CA PHE A 20 -17.02 12.29 6.66
C PHE A 20 -17.04 10.96 7.41
N ALA A 21 -17.97 10.07 7.04
CA ALA A 21 -18.05 8.72 7.60
C ALA A 21 -17.10 7.77 6.85
N GLN A 22 -15.81 8.11 6.81
CA GLN A 22 -14.74 7.23 6.31
C GLN A 22 -14.40 6.22 7.42
N SER A 23 -14.57 4.95 7.12
CA SER A 23 -14.28 3.84 8.05
C SER A 23 -14.01 2.55 7.27
N GLY A 24 -13.38 2.71 6.09
CA GLY A 24 -12.85 1.62 5.31
C GLY A 24 -11.92 0.77 6.16
N HIS A 25 -12.07 -0.55 6.09
CA HIS A 25 -11.19 -1.49 6.78
C HIS A 25 -11.00 -2.76 5.98
N PHE A 26 -9.90 -3.45 6.22
CA PHE A 26 -9.65 -4.78 5.70
C PHE A 26 -10.57 -5.80 6.37
N ILE A 27 -11.15 -6.70 5.59
CA ILE A 27 -11.87 -7.85 6.14
C ILE A 27 -10.83 -8.88 6.56
N THR A 28 -10.50 -8.96 7.85
CA THR A 28 -9.39 -9.78 8.38
C THR A 28 -9.76 -11.22 8.73
N SER A 29 -10.97 -11.67 8.41
CA SER A 29 -11.44 -13.02 8.75
C SER A 29 -12.10 -13.76 7.59
N GLY A 30 -12.04 -15.10 7.65
CA GLY A 30 -12.60 -15.99 6.64
C GLY A 30 -11.85 -15.93 5.30
N THR A 31 -12.49 -16.38 4.23
CA THR A 31 -11.91 -16.48 2.87
C THR A 31 -11.69 -15.12 2.18
N GLN A 32 -11.86 -14.03 2.90
CA GLN A 32 -11.69 -12.66 2.42
C GLN A 32 -10.58 -11.91 3.18
N ALA A 33 -9.98 -12.57 4.18
CA ALA A 33 -8.75 -12.13 4.83
C ALA A 33 -7.68 -11.83 3.78
N PRO A 34 -6.88 -10.77 3.99
CA PRO A 34 -5.68 -10.55 3.19
C PRO A 34 -4.78 -11.79 3.21
N VAL A 35 -4.30 -12.16 2.03
CA VAL A 35 -3.29 -13.20 1.84
C VAL A 35 -2.25 -12.65 0.90
N CYS A 36 -0.99 -12.69 1.33
CA CYS A 36 0.16 -12.31 0.53
C CYS A 36 1.02 -13.54 0.26
N THR A 37 1.37 -13.75 -1.00
CA THR A 37 2.13 -14.92 -1.45
C THR A 37 3.39 -14.46 -2.17
N ASP A 38 4.51 -15.05 -1.81
CA ASP A 38 5.77 -14.88 -2.53
C ASP A 38 5.65 -15.58 -3.90
N ILE A 39 5.97 -14.84 -4.96
CA ILE A 39 5.98 -15.35 -6.33
C ILE A 39 7.35 -15.20 -7.00
N GLY A 40 8.42 -15.13 -6.20
CA GLY A 40 9.83 -15.05 -6.60
C GLY A 40 10.43 -13.68 -6.31
N THR A 41 10.32 -12.75 -7.26
CA THR A 41 10.85 -11.39 -7.09
C THR A 41 9.82 -10.39 -6.58
N GLN A 42 8.56 -10.81 -6.44
CA GLN A 42 7.40 -9.97 -6.15
C GLN A 42 6.52 -10.65 -5.12
N VAL A 43 5.66 -9.87 -4.47
CA VAL A 43 4.59 -10.37 -3.60
C VAL A 43 3.25 -10.14 -4.28
N ARG A 44 2.38 -11.15 -4.25
CA ARG A 44 0.98 -11.03 -4.66
C ARG A 44 0.06 -11.04 -3.45
N CYS A 45 -0.58 -9.91 -3.19
CA CYS A 45 -1.55 -9.77 -2.11
C CYS A 45 -2.99 -9.71 -2.66
N THR A 46 -3.89 -10.47 -2.05
CA THR A 46 -5.33 -10.48 -2.37
C THR A 46 -6.16 -10.34 -1.11
N GLY A 47 -7.36 -9.79 -1.22
CA GLY A 47 -8.25 -9.65 -0.06
C GLY A 47 -9.50 -8.83 -0.37
N LYS A 48 -10.15 -8.33 0.68
CA LYS A 48 -11.30 -7.44 0.55
C LYS A 48 -11.26 -6.31 1.58
N VAL A 49 -11.67 -5.12 1.18
CA VAL A 49 -11.99 -3.99 2.06
C VAL A 49 -13.50 -3.73 2.08
N ALA A 50 -13.99 -3.19 3.19
CA ALA A 50 -15.40 -2.81 3.37
C ALA A 50 -15.53 -1.54 4.21
N GLY A 51 -16.70 -0.91 4.16
CA GLY A 51 -16.95 0.33 4.91
C GLY A 51 -16.39 1.58 4.24
N LEU A 52 -16.05 1.49 2.95
CA LEU A 52 -15.60 2.63 2.17
C LEU A 52 -16.72 3.68 2.08
N GLY A 53 -16.40 4.91 2.46
CA GLY A 53 -17.30 6.06 2.49
C GLY A 53 -16.73 7.32 1.84
N GLY A 54 -15.42 7.36 1.52
CA GLY A 54 -14.79 8.44 0.77
C GLY A 54 -15.19 8.50 -0.72
N GLU A 55 -14.80 9.56 -1.42
CA GLU A 55 -15.01 9.67 -2.88
C GLU A 55 -14.11 8.69 -3.63
N THR A 56 -12.88 8.56 -3.14
CA THR A 56 -11.83 7.68 -3.66
C THR A 56 -11.22 6.86 -2.55
N PHE A 57 -10.63 5.73 -2.93
CA PHE A 57 -9.83 4.89 -2.05
C PHE A 57 -8.59 4.38 -2.78
N GLU A 58 -7.57 4.02 -2.04
CA GLU A 58 -6.33 3.43 -2.53
C GLU A 58 -5.87 2.33 -1.57
N ILE A 59 -5.28 1.26 -2.10
CA ILE A 59 -4.63 0.24 -1.29
C ILE A 59 -3.17 0.13 -1.74
N THR A 60 -2.25 0.26 -0.79
CA THR A 60 -0.81 0.03 -1.01
C THR A 60 -0.37 -1.29 -0.36
N VAL A 61 0.70 -1.85 -0.90
CA VAL A 61 1.42 -3.02 -0.38
C VAL A 61 2.88 -2.63 -0.28
N GLU A 62 3.49 -2.83 0.89
CA GLU A 62 4.93 -2.71 1.10
C GLU A 62 5.44 -4.03 1.70
N ALA A 63 6.39 -4.67 1.03
CA ALA A 63 6.96 -5.95 1.45
C ALA A 63 8.50 -5.84 1.53
N PRO A 64 9.08 -5.67 2.73
CA PRO A 64 10.52 -5.74 2.91
C PRO A 64 11.04 -7.17 2.71
N GLY A 65 12.24 -7.31 2.18
CA GLY A 65 12.88 -8.60 1.97
C GLY A 65 14.38 -8.50 1.71
N VAL A 66 15.00 -9.66 1.52
CA VAL A 66 16.41 -9.79 1.14
C VAL A 66 16.48 -10.37 -0.28
N ALA A 67 16.94 -9.58 -1.23
CA ALA A 67 17.09 -9.97 -2.61
C ALA A 67 18.37 -10.81 -2.82
N SER A 68 18.21 -11.98 -3.44
CA SER A 68 19.31 -12.73 -4.05
C SER A 68 19.65 -12.09 -5.39
N VAL A 69 20.94 -11.82 -5.61
CA VAL A 69 21.39 -11.08 -6.80
C VAL A 69 22.36 -11.90 -7.63
N GLU A 70 22.16 -11.88 -8.95
CA GLU A 70 23.11 -12.35 -9.94
C GLU A 70 23.72 -11.16 -10.70
N CYS A 71 25.04 -11.17 -10.85
CA CYS A 71 25.79 -10.14 -11.53
C CYS A 71 26.21 -10.61 -12.92
N VAL A 72 25.89 -9.82 -13.95
CA VAL A 72 26.28 -10.09 -15.34
C VAL A 72 27.34 -9.09 -15.79
N ASN A 73 28.49 -9.56 -16.26
CA ASN A 73 29.54 -8.68 -16.78
C ASN A 73 29.28 -8.26 -18.24
N PRO A 74 30.00 -7.26 -18.78
CA PRO A 74 29.85 -6.85 -20.18
C PRO A 74 30.13 -7.94 -21.22
N GLY A 75 30.87 -8.99 -20.84
CA GLY A 75 31.12 -10.17 -21.67
C GLY A 75 30.03 -11.25 -21.57
N GLY A 76 28.97 -11.03 -20.79
CA GLY A 76 27.85 -11.96 -20.60
C GLY A 76 28.08 -13.06 -19.56
N ASN A 77 29.20 -13.03 -18.82
CA ASN A 77 29.46 -14.01 -17.75
C ASN A 77 28.65 -13.65 -16.51
N ARG A 78 28.11 -14.67 -15.85
CA ARG A 78 27.32 -14.58 -14.62
C ARG A 78 28.17 -14.92 -13.39
N ALA A 79 27.98 -14.20 -12.30
CA ALA A 79 28.58 -14.47 -11.00
C ALA A 79 27.60 -14.11 -9.88
N PRO A 80 27.71 -14.72 -8.69
CA PRO A 80 26.91 -14.31 -7.53
C PRO A 80 27.18 -12.85 -7.16
N GLY A 81 26.11 -12.10 -6.87
CA GLY A 81 26.15 -10.78 -6.25
C GLY A 81 26.06 -10.85 -4.73
N GLN A 82 25.98 -9.68 -4.09
CA GLN A 82 25.71 -9.57 -2.66
C GLN A 82 24.21 -9.54 -2.40
N ASP A 83 23.76 -10.31 -1.40
CA ASP A 83 22.40 -10.22 -0.89
C ASP A 83 22.11 -8.79 -0.45
N THR A 84 20.98 -8.25 -0.89
CA THR A 84 20.67 -6.82 -0.74
C THR A 84 19.27 -6.64 -0.17
N ALA A 85 19.15 -5.82 0.87
CA ALA A 85 17.84 -5.46 1.41
C ALA A 85 17.05 -4.65 0.37
N VAL A 86 15.79 -5.02 0.17
CA VAL A 86 14.86 -4.38 -0.75
C VAL A 86 13.50 -4.21 -0.08
N THR A 87 12.69 -3.30 -0.62
CA THR A 87 11.26 -3.22 -0.35
C THR A 87 10.55 -3.30 -1.69
N ALA A 88 9.67 -4.28 -1.85
CA ALA A 88 8.80 -4.37 -3.02
C ALA A 88 7.49 -3.62 -2.71
N GLU A 89 7.05 -2.78 -3.63
CA GLU A 89 5.90 -1.89 -3.43
C GLU A 89 4.86 -2.16 -4.53
N GLY A 90 3.57 -2.00 -4.20
CA GLY A 90 2.49 -2.08 -5.17
C GLY A 90 1.28 -1.26 -4.72
N THR A 91 0.48 -0.80 -5.66
CA THR A 91 -0.71 0.02 -5.34
C THR A 91 -1.85 -0.25 -6.34
N THR A 92 -3.08 0.02 -5.93
CA THR A 92 -4.21 0.11 -6.86
C THR A 92 -4.24 1.42 -7.64
N GLU A 93 -3.43 2.41 -7.25
CA GLU A 93 -3.67 3.85 -7.48
C GLU A 93 -5.02 4.29 -6.89
N PRO A 94 -5.31 5.61 -6.84
CA PRO A 94 -6.63 6.09 -6.43
C PRO A 94 -7.74 5.57 -7.35
N LEU A 95 -8.71 4.87 -6.77
CA LEU A 95 -9.90 4.35 -7.43
C LEU A 95 -11.17 5.01 -6.87
N PRO A 96 -12.21 5.20 -7.69
CA PRO A 96 -13.50 5.67 -7.18
C PRO A 96 -14.15 4.65 -6.25
N THR A 97 -14.72 5.10 -5.14
CA THR A 97 -15.39 4.22 -4.18
C THR A 97 -16.62 3.54 -4.78
N PRO A 98 -16.71 2.19 -4.74
CA PRO A 98 -17.90 1.47 -5.20
C PRO A 98 -19.14 1.83 -4.38
N ARG A 99 -20.32 1.90 -5.04
CA ARG A 99 -21.58 2.26 -4.37
C ARG A 99 -21.99 1.35 -3.22
N ASN A 100 -21.51 0.11 -3.18
CA ASN A 100 -21.74 -0.85 -2.09
C ASN A 100 -20.70 -0.77 -0.97
N GLY A 101 -19.76 0.19 -1.04
CA GLY A 101 -18.74 0.44 -0.01
C GLY A 101 -17.74 -0.71 0.18
N GLN A 102 -17.56 -1.57 -0.82
CA GLN A 102 -16.72 -2.77 -0.74
C GLN A 102 -15.92 -2.98 -2.02
N TYR A 103 -14.68 -3.44 -1.87
CA TYR A 103 -13.79 -3.73 -2.99
C TYR A 103 -12.95 -4.98 -2.74
N ARG A 104 -12.85 -5.87 -3.72
CA ARG A 104 -11.93 -7.02 -3.71
C ARG A 104 -10.70 -6.63 -4.49
N PHE A 105 -9.53 -6.80 -3.88
CA PHE A 105 -8.26 -6.41 -4.49
C PHE A 105 -7.39 -7.63 -4.81
N GLY A 106 -6.52 -7.43 -5.79
CA GLY A 106 -5.40 -8.31 -6.11
C GLY A 106 -4.28 -7.45 -6.65
N ILE A 107 -3.24 -7.25 -5.83
CA ILE A 107 -2.11 -6.37 -6.10
C ILE A 107 -0.88 -7.27 -6.23
N THR A 108 -0.07 -7.01 -7.25
CA THR A 108 1.29 -7.58 -7.35
C THR A 108 2.23 -6.40 -7.20
N THR A 109 3.23 -6.52 -6.34
CA THR A 109 4.26 -5.49 -6.22
C THR A 109 5.06 -5.37 -7.52
N ASP A 110 5.71 -4.25 -7.74
CA ASP A 110 6.75 -4.14 -8.75
C ASP A 110 7.97 -4.99 -8.36
N GLU A 111 8.74 -5.42 -9.36
CA GLU A 111 10.01 -6.10 -9.13
C GLU A 111 11.04 -5.09 -8.58
N PRO A 112 11.66 -5.36 -7.41
CA PRO A 112 12.61 -4.43 -6.83
C PRO A 112 13.88 -4.38 -7.67
N THR A 113 14.52 -3.20 -7.68
CA THR A 113 15.82 -3.00 -8.32
C THR A 113 16.89 -2.78 -7.27
N VAL A 114 18.12 -3.18 -7.59
CA VAL A 114 19.29 -2.99 -6.73
C VAL A 114 20.38 -2.25 -7.51
N PRO A 115 21.23 -1.44 -6.84
CA PRO A 115 22.32 -0.77 -7.53
C PRO A 115 23.34 -1.79 -8.05
N ASN A 116 24.00 -1.49 -9.16
CA ASN A 116 25.07 -2.34 -9.67
C ASN A 116 26.29 -2.41 -8.73
N PHE A 117 26.55 -1.36 -7.95
CA PHE A 117 27.66 -1.31 -6.99
C PHE A 117 27.14 -0.71 -5.68
N PRO A 118 27.47 -1.28 -4.50
CA PRO A 118 28.44 -2.35 -4.24
C PRO A 118 27.92 -3.79 -4.42
N THR A 119 26.68 -3.98 -4.89
CA THR A 119 26.05 -5.30 -5.04
C THR A 119 26.83 -6.25 -5.96
N CYS A 120 27.39 -5.72 -7.05
CA CYS A 120 28.31 -6.40 -7.95
C CYS A 120 29.74 -5.84 -7.83
N PRO A 121 30.76 -6.55 -8.36
CA PRO A 121 32.16 -6.20 -8.14
C PRO A 121 32.57 -4.78 -8.55
N ASN A 122 31.92 -4.21 -9.57
CA ASN A 122 32.11 -2.81 -9.99
C ASN A 122 30.91 -2.32 -10.83
N PRO A 123 30.78 -1.00 -11.08
CA PRO A 123 29.63 -0.43 -11.80
C PRO A 123 29.43 -0.88 -13.25
N GLN A 124 30.41 -1.56 -13.88
CA GLN A 124 30.27 -2.08 -15.25
C GLN A 124 29.49 -3.41 -15.29
N TRP A 125 29.29 -4.06 -14.15
CA TRP A 125 28.41 -5.23 -14.05
C TRP A 125 26.95 -4.78 -13.92
N THR A 126 26.03 -5.62 -14.39
CA THR A 126 24.59 -5.43 -14.21
C THR A 126 24.11 -6.36 -13.09
N ALA A 127 23.51 -5.79 -12.05
CA ALA A 127 22.84 -6.55 -11.01
C ALA A 127 21.43 -6.96 -11.47
N GLN A 128 21.08 -8.22 -11.26
CA GLN A 128 19.75 -8.77 -11.54
C GLN A 128 19.24 -9.44 -10.27
N VAL A 129 18.10 -8.98 -9.77
CA VAL A 129 17.39 -9.67 -8.69
C VAL A 129 16.81 -10.95 -9.29
N VAL A 130 17.13 -12.10 -8.69
CA VAL A 130 16.66 -13.41 -9.17
C VAL A 130 15.59 -14.01 -8.28
N ASP A 131 15.56 -13.61 -7.01
CA ASP A 131 14.62 -14.06 -5.98
C ASP A 131 14.66 -13.06 -4.81
N VAL A 132 13.61 -13.01 -4.00
CA VAL A 132 13.55 -12.19 -2.79
C VAL A 132 12.94 -13.00 -1.65
N GLU A 133 13.70 -13.16 -0.57
CA GLU A 133 13.14 -13.72 0.67
C GLU A 133 12.39 -12.60 1.41
N PHE A 134 11.05 -12.60 1.28
CA PHE A 134 10.19 -11.59 1.87
C PHE A 134 9.88 -11.84 3.36
N GLY A 135 9.80 -10.76 4.12
CA GLY A 135 9.22 -10.74 5.46
C GLY A 135 7.71 -10.53 5.43
N ASP A 136 7.15 -9.98 6.51
CA ASP A 136 5.72 -9.60 6.55
C ASP A 136 5.45 -8.40 5.62
N ALA A 137 4.35 -8.43 4.89
CA ALA A 137 3.88 -7.31 4.07
C ALA A 137 2.93 -6.41 4.86
N THR A 138 3.08 -5.10 4.71
CA THR A 138 2.15 -4.09 5.23
C THR A 138 1.18 -3.69 4.13
N LEU A 139 -0.12 -3.77 4.43
CA LEU A 139 -1.18 -3.29 3.55
C LEU A 139 -1.84 -2.08 4.20
N SER A 140 -1.86 -0.95 3.49
CA SER A 140 -2.47 0.29 3.97
C SER A 140 -3.63 0.68 3.06
N LEU A 141 -4.77 1.02 3.66
CA LEU A 141 -5.97 1.49 2.97
C LEU A 141 -6.11 2.98 3.22
N PHE A 142 -6.20 3.75 2.14
CA PHE A 142 -6.42 5.19 2.18
C PHE A 142 -7.80 5.52 1.62
N GLU A 143 -8.48 6.52 2.21
CA GLU A 143 -9.68 7.14 1.68
C GLU A 143 -9.43 8.63 1.49
N ASP A 144 -9.60 9.12 0.26
CA ASP A 144 -9.32 10.52 -0.10
C ASP A 144 -7.93 11.01 0.35
N GLY A 145 -6.93 10.11 0.27
CA GLY A 145 -5.54 10.36 0.65
C GLY A 145 -5.24 10.28 2.16
N GLN A 146 -6.23 9.94 3.00
CA GLN A 146 -6.04 9.75 4.43
C GLN A 146 -6.03 8.26 4.79
N LEU A 147 -5.07 7.84 5.62
CA LEU A 147 -5.00 6.45 6.09
C LEU A 147 -6.26 6.11 6.89
N SER A 148 -6.98 5.08 6.44
CA SER A 148 -8.23 4.61 7.03
C SER A 148 -8.00 3.34 7.86
N ASP A 149 -7.19 2.40 7.35
CA ASP A 149 -6.84 1.16 8.04
C ASP A 149 -5.48 0.63 7.57
N GLU A 150 -4.86 -0.21 8.39
CA GLU A 150 -3.57 -0.84 8.09
C GLU A 150 -3.49 -2.23 8.73
N VAL A 151 -2.96 -3.20 7.97
CA VAL A 151 -2.77 -4.57 8.45
C VAL A 151 -1.41 -5.11 8.03
N VAL A 152 -0.82 -5.93 8.90
CA VAL A 152 0.41 -6.68 8.63
C VAL A 152 0.04 -8.13 8.31
N VAL A 153 0.55 -8.63 7.19
CA VAL A 153 0.20 -9.94 6.62
C VAL A 153 1.49 -10.73 6.37
N PRO A 154 1.67 -11.89 7.01
CA PRO A 154 2.81 -12.76 6.70
C PRO A 154 2.80 -13.14 5.22
N VAL A 155 3.94 -13.01 4.56
CA VAL A 155 4.14 -13.52 3.21
C VAL A 155 4.47 -15.01 3.32
N GLY A 156 3.80 -15.83 2.53
CA GLY A 156 4.00 -17.29 2.52
C GLY A 156 3.93 -17.90 1.13
#